data_AF-A0AA38FPQ4-F1
#
_entry.id   AF-A0AA38FPQ4-F1
#
_cell.length_a   1.000
_cell.length_b   1.000
_cell.length_c   1.000
_cell.angle_alpha   90.00
_cell.angle_beta   90.00
_cell.angle_gamma   90.00
#
_symmetry.space_group_name_H-M   'P 1'
#
loop_
_entity.id
_entity.type
_entity.pdbx_description
1 polymer ?
#
loop_
_entity_poly.entity_id
_entity_poly.type
_entity_poly.pdbx_seq_one_letter_code
_entity_poly.pdbx_strand_id
1 'polypeptide(L)'
;VHFFHPVPRKYLHSVEHCDIMQFSSSNSMVCLNMRIAGAQCIFKFETKQGEDMCVALQTHKNEKMMKHNTRIRHVSNGAIKNTGKAIKLYMKPYSVEVYRKHVLEMSELLEASQERIDEMAKDMRGKEKREMELQEELVCFKDRLQLEQKKLMGAINYRENLHRLSEERDSELKMRTVIQNM
;
A
#
# COMPACT_ATOMS: atom_id res chain seq x y z
N VAL A 1 0.11 12.28 -0.91
CA VAL A 1 -1.35 12.10 -0.66
C VAL A 1 -1.73 10.72 -1.15
N HIS A 2 -2.52 9.97 -0.37
CA HIS A 2 -2.91 8.61 -0.70
C HIS A 2 -4.43 8.54 -0.92
N PHE A 3 -4.84 7.91 -2.02
CA PHE A 3 -6.24 7.70 -2.38
C PHE A 3 -6.64 6.26 -2.07
N PHE A 4 -7.82 6.10 -1.48
CA PHE A 4 -8.40 4.80 -1.14
C PHE A 4 -9.85 4.75 -1.61
N HIS A 5 -10.32 3.56 -1.97
CA HIS A 5 -11.77 3.32 -2.05
C HIS A 5 -12.40 3.53 -0.67
N PRO A 6 -13.61 4.12 -0.62
CA PRO A 6 -14.30 4.34 0.65
C PRO A 6 -14.66 3.01 1.33
N VAL A 7 -15.25 2.06 0.60
CA VAL A 7 -15.60 0.72 1.09
C VAL A 7 -15.52 -0.30 -0.07
N PRO A 8 -14.82 -1.44 0.09
CA PRO A 8 -13.81 -1.70 1.12
C PRO A 8 -12.63 -0.74 0.96
N ARG A 9 -11.87 -0.50 2.04
CA ARG A 9 -10.72 0.42 2.04
C ARG A 9 -9.54 -0.16 1.24
N LYS A 10 -9.65 -0.12 -0.09
CA LYS A 10 -8.66 -0.60 -1.04
C LYS A 10 -7.80 0.57 -1.51
N TYR A 11 -6.48 0.40 -1.42
CA TYR A 11 -5.53 1.37 -1.94
C TYR A 11 -5.70 1.57 -3.46
N LEU A 12 -5.73 2.83 -3.89
CA LEU A 12 -5.85 3.20 -5.29
C LEU A 12 -4.53 3.71 -5.85
N HIS A 13 -4.10 4.85 -5.32
CA HIS A 13 -2.99 5.59 -5.90
C HIS A 13 -2.37 6.53 -4.87
N SER A 14 -1.11 6.87 -5.09
CA SER A 14 -0.40 7.89 -4.30
C SER A 14 0.16 8.93 -5.23
N VAL A 15 0.03 10.18 -4.80
CA VAL A 15 0.61 11.32 -5.49
C VAL A 15 1.62 11.96 -4.57
N GLU A 16 2.82 12.18 -5.09
CA GLU A 16 3.86 12.88 -4.36
C GLU A 16 3.45 14.33 -4.14
N HIS A 17 3.91 14.91 -3.03
CA HIS A 17 3.54 16.27 -2.68
C HIS A 17 4.02 17.30 -3.73
N CYS A 18 5.14 17.06 -4.40
CA CYS A 18 5.66 17.89 -5.49
C CYS A 18 4.78 17.88 -6.75
N ASP A 19 4.02 16.80 -6.97
CA ASP A 19 3.12 16.67 -8.11
C ASP A 19 1.78 17.39 -7.87
N ILE A 20 1.52 17.85 -6.65
CA ILE A 20 0.35 18.66 -6.29
C ILE A 20 0.70 20.12 -6.56
N MET A 21 0.32 20.59 -7.74
CA MET A 21 0.62 21.93 -8.24
C MET A 21 -0.17 23.00 -7.48
N GLN A 22 -1.47 22.75 -7.27
CA GLN A 22 -2.37 23.67 -6.60
C GLN A 22 -3.43 22.87 -5.83
N PHE A 23 -3.86 23.42 -4.69
CA PHE A 23 -4.99 22.92 -3.94
C PHE A 23 -5.84 24.10 -3.47
N SER A 24 -7.15 23.91 -3.42
CA SER A 24 -8.10 24.87 -2.87
C SER A 24 -9.23 24.15 -2.17
N SER A 25 -9.83 24.83 -1.19
CA SER A 25 -10.99 24.33 -0.46
C SER A 25 -12.13 25.33 -0.49
N SER A 26 -13.35 24.82 -0.42
CA SER A 26 -14.57 25.55 -0.10
C SER A 26 -15.27 24.85 1.08
N ASN A 27 -16.38 25.40 1.57
CA ASN A 27 -17.11 24.88 2.73
C ASN A 27 -17.61 23.42 2.55
N SER A 28 -17.70 22.92 1.32
CA SER A 28 -18.21 21.59 1.01
C SER A 28 -17.35 20.80 0.03
N MET A 29 -16.20 21.32 -0.42
CA MET A 29 -15.41 20.66 -1.45
C MET A 29 -13.93 20.99 -1.31
N VAL A 30 -13.08 20.02 -1.66
CA VAL A 30 -11.64 20.24 -1.87
C VAL A 30 -11.28 19.92 -3.31
N CYS A 31 -10.47 20.79 -3.92
CA CYS A 31 -9.97 20.65 -5.28
C CYS A 31 -8.46 20.48 -5.24
N LEU A 32 -7.96 19.42 -5.89
CA LEU A 32 -6.54 19.12 -6.05
C LEU A 32 -6.19 19.14 -7.53
N ASN A 33 -5.32 20.06 -7.93
CA ASN A 33 -4.73 20.10 -9.26
C ASN A 33 -3.35 19.43 -9.19
N MET A 34 -3.24 18.26 -9.81
CA MET A 34 -2.06 17.41 -9.72
C MET A 34 -1.61 16.87 -11.06
N ARG A 35 -0.32 16.55 -11.15
CA ARG A 35 0.29 15.89 -12.31
C ARG A 35 0.29 14.38 -12.11
N ILE A 36 -0.33 13.64 -13.02
CA ILE A 36 -0.37 12.17 -12.99
C ILE A 36 0.07 11.66 -14.38
N ALA A 37 1.12 10.84 -14.42
CA ALA A 37 1.69 10.30 -15.66
C ALA A 37 1.97 11.38 -16.74
N GLY A 38 2.38 12.57 -16.32
CA GLY A 38 2.68 13.70 -17.21
C GLY A 38 1.48 14.56 -17.63
N ALA A 39 0.24 14.16 -17.29
CA ALA A 39 -0.97 14.93 -17.55
C ALA A 39 -1.40 15.73 -16.31
N GLN A 40 -1.92 16.95 -16.53
CA GLN A 40 -2.48 17.79 -15.47
C GLN A 40 -3.97 17.46 -15.28
N CYS A 41 -4.32 17.01 -14.08
CA CYS A 41 -5.67 16.55 -13.76
C CYS A 41 -6.20 17.29 -12.52
N ILE A 42 -7.46 17.72 -12.58
CA ILE A 42 -8.15 18.38 -11.47
C ILE A 42 -9.11 17.38 -10.83
N PHE A 43 -8.91 17.10 -9.56
CA PHE A 43 -9.74 16.22 -8.77
C PHE A 43 -10.54 17.02 -7.76
N LYS A 44 -11.83 16.74 -7.67
CA LYS A 44 -12.76 17.42 -6.77
C LYS A 44 -13.38 16.39 -5.84
N PHE A 45 -13.36 16.65 -4.55
CA PHE A 45 -13.92 15.77 -3.53
C PHE A 45 -14.86 16.56 -2.65
N GLU A 46 -16.06 16.03 -2.43
CA GLU A 46 -17.01 16.61 -1.50
C GLU A 46 -16.57 16.32 -0.06
N THR A 47 -16.33 17.36 0.73
CA THR A 47 -15.90 17.24 2.12
C THR A 47 -16.09 18.55 2.87
N LYS A 48 -16.48 18.46 4.14
CA LYS A 48 -16.54 19.60 5.07
C LYS A 48 -15.19 19.94 5.69
N GLN A 49 -14.22 19.02 5.61
CA GLN A 49 -12.87 19.17 6.18
C GLN A 49 -11.86 19.67 5.13
N GLY A 50 -12.33 20.31 4.05
CA GLY A 50 -11.46 20.75 2.96
C GLY A 50 -10.40 21.76 3.43
N GLU A 51 -10.78 22.66 4.33
CA GLU A 51 -9.87 23.67 4.91
C GLU A 51 -8.74 23.01 5.70
N ASP A 52 -9.05 22.09 6.62
CA ASP A 52 -8.07 21.35 7.40
C ASP A 52 -7.09 20.57 6.52
N MET A 53 -7.60 19.95 5.44
CA MET A 53 -6.78 19.24 4.47
C MET A 53 -5.81 20.19 3.74
N CYS A 54 -6.29 21.36 3.30
CA CYS A 54 -5.45 22.37 2.66
C CYS A 54 -4.40 22.95 3.62
N VAL A 55 -4.75 23.19 4.89
CA VAL A 55 -3.80 23.62 5.93
C VAL A 55 -2.73 22.56 6.15
N ALA A 56 -3.10 21.29 6.29
CA ALA A 56 -2.15 20.19 6.46
C ALA A 56 -1.19 20.07 5.25
N LEU A 57 -1.72 20.17 4.03
CA LEU A 57 -0.93 20.16 2.80
C LEU A 57 0.03 21.35 2.70
N GLN A 58 -0.43 22.54 3.09
CA GLN A 58 0.38 23.76 3.11
C GLN A 58 1.47 23.70 4.18
N THR A 59 1.15 23.21 5.38
CA THR A 59 2.11 23.00 6.47
C THR A 59 3.19 22.02 6.04
N HIS A 60 2.82 20.88 5.44
CA HIS A 60 3.81 19.92 4.94
C HIS A 60 4.69 20.52 3.82
N LYS A 61 4.12 21.32 2.91
CA LYS A 61 4.87 22.05 1.87
C LYS A 61 5.89 22.99 2.51
N ASN A 62 5.43 23.77 3.47
CA ASN A 62 6.22 24.75 4.19
C ASN A 62 7.28 24.08 5.05
N GLU A 63 7.01 22.95 5.69
CA GLU A 63 8.01 22.21 6.47
C GLU A 63 9.10 21.63 5.59
N LYS A 64 8.77 21.08 4.41
CA LYS A 64 9.79 20.62 3.46
C LYS A 64 10.61 21.79 2.91
N MET A 65 9.96 22.90 2.56
CA MET A 65 10.64 24.12 2.13
C MET A 65 11.48 24.74 3.24
N MET A 66 11.00 24.76 4.47
CA MET A 66 11.70 25.30 5.62
C MET A 66 12.83 24.38 6.00
N LYS A 67 12.69 23.05 6.08
CA LYS A 67 13.79 22.11 6.34
C LYS A 67 14.88 22.18 5.27
N HIS A 68 14.51 22.30 4.00
CA HIS A 68 15.48 22.55 2.92
C HIS A 68 16.12 23.93 3.07
N ASN A 69 15.35 24.97 3.42
CA ASN A 69 15.86 26.28 3.73
C ASN A 69 16.55 26.39 5.08
N THR A 70 16.38 25.54 6.09
CA THR A 70 17.19 25.54 7.32
C THR A 70 18.46 24.77 7.04
N ARG A 71 18.44 23.75 6.17
CA ARG A 71 19.68 23.15 5.64
C ARG A 71 20.46 24.16 4.79
N ILE A 72 19.77 24.94 3.95
CA ILE A 72 20.38 25.99 3.12
C ILE A 72 20.64 27.26 3.93
N ARG A 73 19.88 27.63 4.96
CA ARG A 73 20.10 28.82 5.83
C ARG A 73 21.02 28.55 7.02
N HIS A 74 21.17 27.32 7.50
CA HIS A 74 22.38 26.95 8.25
C HIS A 74 23.64 27.03 7.37
N VAL A 75 23.46 27.07 6.04
CA VAL A 75 24.50 27.38 5.05
C VAL A 75 24.40 28.84 4.52
N SER A 76 23.34 29.62 4.79
CA SER A 76 23.03 30.88 4.05
C SER A 76 22.30 32.02 4.80
N ASN A 77 21.78 31.90 6.03
CA ASN A 77 21.28 33.07 6.79
C ASN A 77 21.74 33.00 8.27
N GLY A 78 22.49 33.96 8.81
CA GLY A 78 23.03 35.18 8.20
C GLY A 78 21.98 36.09 7.56
N ALA A 79 20.87 36.37 8.25
CA ALA A 79 19.66 37.07 7.76
C ALA A 79 19.88 38.27 6.82
N ILE A 80 19.00 38.41 5.82
CA ILE A 80 18.77 39.68 5.11
C ILE A 80 17.30 40.07 5.26
N LYS A 81 17.02 41.00 6.18
CA LYS A 81 15.96 42.00 6.03
C LYS A 81 16.67 43.31 5.68
N ASN A 82 16.66 43.67 4.40
CA ASN A 82 17.12 44.98 3.94
C ASN A 82 15.94 45.95 3.98
N THR A 83 15.91 46.83 4.98
CA THR A 83 15.58 48.24 4.76
C THR A 83 16.84 49.03 5.07
N GLY A 84 17.27 49.84 4.09
CA GLY A 84 18.65 50.26 3.92
C GLY A 84 19.29 50.96 5.12
N LYS A 85 20.44 50.44 5.55
CA LYS A 85 21.64 51.17 5.97
C LYS A 85 22.76 50.15 6.20
N ALA A 86 23.95 50.46 5.71
CA ALA A 86 25.10 49.56 5.68
C ALA A 86 25.47 49.04 7.08
N ILE A 87 25.51 47.72 7.26
CA ILE A 87 26.04 47.07 8.47
C ILE A 87 27.18 46.15 8.05
N LYS A 88 28.41 46.50 8.46
CA LYS A 88 29.57 45.60 8.45
C LYS A 88 29.26 44.40 9.36
N LEU A 89 29.07 43.21 8.79
CA LEU A 89 29.02 41.96 9.56
C LEU A 89 30.43 41.39 9.73
N TYR A 90 30.95 41.46 10.95
CA TYR A 90 32.02 40.58 11.40
C TYR A 90 31.42 39.19 11.64
N MET A 91 31.54 38.29 10.65
CA MET A 91 31.27 36.86 10.82
C MET A 91 32.44 36.23 11.59
N LYS A 92 32.21 35.82 12.84
CA LYS A 92 33.19 35.06 13.63
C LYS A 92 33.31 33.65 13.05
N PRO A 93 34.52 33.07 12.91
CA PRO A 93 34.67 31.72 12.36
C PRO A 93 33.97 30.70 13.28
N TYR A 94 33.14 29.82 12.69
CA TYR A 94 32.60 28.65 13.39
C TYR A 94 33.76 27.85 14.00
N SER A 95 33.63 27.44 15.27
CA SER A 95 34.68 26.65 15.93
C SER A 95 34.76 25.24 15.34
N VAL A 96 35.99 24.71 15.21
CA VAL A 96 36.29 23.35 14.71
C VAL A 96 35.49 22.27 15.46
N GLU A 97 35.19 22.50 16.74
CA GLU A 97 34.35 21.66 17.61
C GLU A 97 32.95 21.38 17.04
N VAL A 98 32.30 22.41 16.44
CA VAL A 98 30.93 22.29 15.91
C VAL A 98 30.91 21.44 14.65
N TYR A 99 31.90 21.62 13.78
CA TYR A 99 32.06 20.77 12.59
C TYR A 99 32.35 19.32 12.97
N ARG A 100 33.25 19.10 13.94
CA ARG A 100 33.55 17.76 14.45
C ARG A 100 32.30 17.07 15.00
N LYS A 101 31.49 17.77 15.80
CA LYS A 101 30.24 17.23 16.34
C LYS A 101 29.23 16.87 15.24
N HIS A 102 29.07 17.74 14.25
CA HIS A 102 28.16 17.49 13.13
C HIS A 102 28.59 16.29 12.28
N VAL A 103 29.89 16.11 12.03
CA VAL A 103 30.42 14.95 11.31
C VAL A 103 30.17 13.65 12.09
N LEU A 104 30.32 13.68 13.41
CA LEU A 104 30.02 12.52 14.27
C LEU A 104 28.55 12.15 14.21
N GLU A 105 27.65 13.11 14.39
CA GLU A 105 26.19 12.89 14.33
C GLU A 105 25.76 12.36 12.95
N MET A 106 26.35 12.88 11.86
CA MET A 106 26.11 12.36 10.52
C MET A 106 26.58 10.91 10.36
N SER A 107 27.70 10.54 10.99
CA SER A 107 28.23 9.18 10.94
C SER A 107 27.33 8.21 11.70
N GLU A 108 26.87 8.59 12.88
CA GLU A 108 25.92 7.81 13.69
C GLU A 108 24.58 7.60 12.95
N LEU A 109 24.05 8.65 12.31
CA LEU A 109 22.82 8.55 11.52
C LEU A 109 22.99 7.63 10.29
N LEU A 110 24.17 7.65 9.67
CA LEU A 110 24.47 6.80 8.52
C LEU A 110 24.57 5.34 8.95
N GLU A 111 25.27 5.05 10.04
CA GLU A 111 25.40 3.71 10.61
C GLU A 111 24.03 3.15 11.02
N ALA A 112 23.24 3.90 11.78
CA ALA A 112 21.88 3.50 12.16
C ALA A 112 20.96 3.32 10.95
N SER A 113 21.18 4.07 9.86
CA SER A 113 20.44 3.87 8.62
C SER A 113 20.85 2.59 7.90
N GLN A 114 22.14 2.27 7.89
CA GLN A 114 22.66 1.04 7.29
C GLN A 114 22.15 -0.18 8.04
N GLU A 115 22.15 -0.15 9.37
CA GLU A 115 21.61 -1.23 10.21
C GLU A 115 20.12 -1.48 9.92
N ARG A 116 19.32 -0.43 9.79
CA ARG A 116 17.89 -0.56 9.41
C ARG A 116 17.71 -1.18 8.02
N ILE A 117 18.56 -0.80 7.06
CA ILE A 117 18.53 -1.38 5.70
C ILE A 117 18.84 -2.87 5.78
N ASP A 118 19.84 -3.27 6.57
CA ASP A 118 20.24 -4.66 6.71
C ASP A 118 19.18 -5.52 7.42
N GLU A 119 18.52 -4.96 8.44
CA GLU A 119 17.39 -5.60 9.13
C GLU A 119 16.20 -5.78 8.18
N MET A 120 15.82 -4.73 7.44
CA MET A 120 14.77 -4.81 6.42
C MET A 120 15.12 -5.85 5.35
N ALA A 121 16.37 -5.94 4.91
CA ALA A 121 16.81 -6.92 3.94
C ALA A 121 16.70 -8.36 4.49
N LYS A 122 16.98 -8.58 5.77
CA LYS A 122 16.78 -9.88 6.43
C LYS A 122 15.30 -10.26 6.53
N ASP A 123 14.45 -9.32 6.95
CA ASP A 123 13.00 -9.54 7.03
C ASP A 123 12.38 -9.85 5.66
N MET A 124 12.79 -9.11 4.62
CA MET A 124 12.36 -9.37 3.23
C MET A 124 12.69 -10.79 2.79
N ARG A 125 13.93 -11.26 2.99
CA ARG A 125 14.30 -12.66 2.67
C ARG A 125 13.49 -13.68 3.47
N GLY A 126 13.19 -13.38 4.74
CA GLY A 126 12.35 -14.24 5.57
C GLY A 126 10.89 -14.30 5.09
N LYS A 127 10.36 -13.20 4.57
CA LYS A 127 9.02 -13.15 3.95
C LYS A 127 8.98 -13.89 2.62
N GLU A 128 9.96 -13.69 1.75
CA GLU A 128 10.08 -14.40 0.47
C GLU A 128 10.13 -15.92 0.67
N LYS A 129 10.89 -16.38 1.67
CA LYS A 129 10.95 -17.81 2.01
C LYS A 129 9.58 -18.35 2.45
N ARG A 130 8.88 -17.66 3.36
CA ARG A 130 7.54 -18.07 3.81
C ARG A 130 6.50 -18.02 2.68
N GLU A 131 6.62 -17.05 1.78
CA GLU A 131 5.76 -16.97 0.60
C GLU A 131 5.95 -18.19 -0.30
N MET A 132 7.19 -18.60 -0.54
CA MET A 132 7.51 -19.81 -1.31
C MET A 132 6.91 -21.07 -0.65
N GLU A 133 7.11 -21.26 0.66
CA GLU A 133 6.53 -22.38 1.42
C GLU A 133 5.00 -22.43 1.29
N LEU A 134 4.33 -21.28 1.44
CA LEU A 134 2.87 -21.20 1.30
C LEU A 134 2.39 -21.48 -0.14
N GLN A 135 3.16 -21.05 -1.15
CA GLN A 135 2.84 -21.37 -2.55
C GLN A 135 2.94 -22.87 -2.82
N GLU A 136 3.95 -23.55 -2.28
CA GLU A 136 4.08 -25.01 -2.38
C GLU A 136 2.93 -25.74 -1.69
N GLU A 137 2.55 -25.30 -0.48
CA GLU A 137 1.38 -25.83 0.23
C GLU A 137 0.07 -25.64 -0.56
N LEU A 138 -0.13 -24.46 -1.16
CA LEU A 138 -1.29 -24.17 -2.00
C LEU A 138 -1.38 -25.10 -3.21
N VAL A 139 -0.26 -25.40 -3.87
CA VAL A 139 -0.21 -26.36 -4.97
C VAL A 139 -0.60 -27.76 -4.49
N CYS A 140 -0.03 -28.21 -3.36
CA CYS A 140 -0.36 -29.49 -2.76
C CYS A 140 -1.85 -29.61 -2.40
N PHE A 141 -2.45 -28.55 -1.84
CA PHE A 141 -3.87 -28.51 -1.53
C PHE A 141 -4.74 -28.56 -2.79
N LYS A 142 -4.35 -27.86 -3.85
CA LYS A 142 -5.06 -27.88 -5.13
C LYS A 142 -5.09 -29.28 -5.73
N ASP A 143 -3.95 -29.98 -5.73
CA ASP A 143 -3.85 -31.35 -6.26
C ASP A 143 -4.70 -32.33 -5.45
N ARG A 144 -4.67 -32.19 -4.11
CA ARG A 144 -5.52 -32.99 -3.21
C ARG A 144 -7.00 -32.73 -3.48
N LEU A 145 -7.40 -31.48 -3.64
CA LEU A 145 -8.79 -31.11 -3.95
C LEU A 145 -9.24 -31.73 -5.28
N GLN A 146 -8.40 -31.66 -6.32
CA GLN A 146 -8.71 -32.29 -7.61
C GLN A 146 -8.86 -33.81 -7.49
N LEU A 147 -8.02 -34.46 -6.67
CA LEU A 147 -8.12 -35.89 -6.42
C LEU A 147 -9.45 -36.24 -5.72
N GLU A 148 -9.83 -35.50 -4.68
CA GLU A 148 -11.09 -35.72 -3.96
C GLU A 148 -12.31 -35.44 -4.86
N GLN A 149 -12.27 -34.42 -5.72
CA GLN A 149 -13.31 -34.17 -6.72
C GLN A 149 -13.48 -35.35 -7.69
N LYS A 150 -12.37 -35.94 -8.17
CA LYS A 150 -12.41 -37.14 -9.02
C LYS A 150 -13.01 -38.34 -8.29
N LYS A 151 -12.63 -38.56 -7.02
CA LYS A 151 -13.19 -39.64 -6.19
C LYS A 151 -14.69 -39.45 -5.98
N LEU A 152 -15.12 -38.22 -5.67
CA LEU A 152 -16.53 -37.89 -5.49
C LEU A 152 -17.34 -38.18 -6.75
N MET A 153 -16.84 -37.76 -7.91
CA MET A 153 -17.47 -38.05 -9.20
C MET A 153 -17.57 -39.56 -9.47
N GLY A 154 -16.52 -40.32 -9.15
CA GLY A 154 -16.56 -41.79 -9.22
C GLY A 154 -17.64 -42.40 -8.31
N ALA A 155 -17.77 -41.90 -7.08
CA ALA A 155 -18.79 -42.36 -6.14
C ALA A 155 -20.22 -42.02 -6.59
N ILE A 156 -20.43 -40.83 -7.18
CA ILE A 156 -21.72 -40.43 -7.76
C ILE A 156 -22.13 -41.38 -8.89
N ASN A 157 -21.22 -41.63 -9.84
CA ASN A 157 -21.48 -42.55 -10.95
C ASN A 157 -21.79 -43.98 -10.46
N TYR A 158 -21.06 -44.44 -9.43
CA TYR A 158 -21.33 -45.75 -8.84
C TYR A 158 -22.72 -45.82 -8.17
N ARG A 159 -23.11 -44.78 -7.43
CA ARG A 159 -24.43 -44.66 -6.81
C ARG A 159 -25.54 -44.66 -7.86
N GLU A 160 -25.37 -43.92 -8.95
CA GLU A 160 -26.35 -43.87 -10.06
C GLU A 160 -26.51 -45.23 -10.74
N ASN A 161 -25.41 -45.96 -10.95
CA ASN A 161 -25.46 -47.31 -11.49
C ASN A 161 -26.22 -48.27 -10.57
N LEU A 162 -25.97 -48.22 -9.26
CA LEU A 162 -26.71 -49.03 -8.28
C LEU A 162 -28.19 -48.67 -8.24
N HIS A 163 -28.51 -47.37 -8.32
CA HIS A 163 -29.89 -46.90 -8.40
C HIS A 163 -30.62 -47.49 -9.60
N ARG A 164 -30.01 -47.40 -10.80
CA ARG A 164 -30.57 -47.98 -12.02
C ARG A 164 -30.81 -49.49 -11.90
N LEU A 165 -29.83 -50.23 -11.37
CA LEU A 165 -29.97 -51.67 -11.14
C LEU A 165 -31.10 -51.98 -10.15
N SER A 166 -31.28 -51.16 -9.11
CA SER A 166 -32.40 -51.30 -8.17
C SER A 166 -33.74 -51.09 -8.86
N GLU A 167 -33.88 -50.05 -9.69
CA GLU A 167 -35.11 -49.75 -10.43
C GLU A 167 -35.49 -50.86 -11.43
N GLU A 168 -34.49 -51.44 -12.11
CA GLU A 168 -34.67 -52.59 -13.00
C GLU A 168 -35.22 -53.80 -12.22
N ARG A 169 -34.59 -54.13 -11.08
CA ARG A 169 -35.01 -55.24 -10.22
C ARG A 169 -36.40 -55.04 -9.62
N ASP A 170 -36.73 -53.82 -9.20
CA ASP A 170 -38.06 -53.47 -8.69
C ASP A 170 -39.13 -53.59 -9.78
N SER A 171 -38.80 -53.21 -11.02
CA SER A 171 -39.70 -53.34 -12.17
C SER A 171 -39.95 -54.81 -12.54
N GLU A 172 -38.92 -55.64 -12.52
CA GLU A 172 -39.04 -57.10 -12.72
C GLU A 172 -39.92 -57.75 -11.63
N LEU A 173 -39.72 -57.37 -10.37
CA LEU A 173 -40.53 -57.86 -9.25
C LEU A 173 -42.00 -57.51 -9.44
N LYS A 174 -42.30 -56.24 -9.78
CA LYS A 174 -43.67 -55.80 -10.08
C LYS A 174 -44.28 -56.60 -11.23
N MET A 175 -43.56 -56.81 -12.33
CA MET A 175 -44.04 -57.64 -13.44
C MET A 175 -44.35 -59.07 -13.01
N ARG A 176 -43.46 -59.72 -12.24
CA ARG A 176 -43.69 -61.09 -11.74
C ARG A 176 -44.93 -61.17 -10.87
N THR A 177 -45.14 -60.22 -9.96
CA THR A 177 -46.33 -60.19 -9.10
C THR A 177 -47.62 -60.02 -9.90
N VAL A 178 -47.61 -59.22 -10.98
CA VAL A 178 -48.78 -59.08 -11.87
C VAL A 178 -49.08 -60.40 -12.57
N ILE A 179 -48.08 -61.06 -13.15
CA ILE A 179 -48.26 -62.35 -13.85
C ILE A 179 -48.80 -63.42 -12.91
N GLN A 180 -48.35 -63.44 -11.65
CA GLN A 180 -48.73 -64.46 -10.67
C GLN A 180 -50.15 -64.26 -10.11
N ASN A 181 -50.74 -63.06 -10.30
CA ASN A 181 -52.08 -62.69 -9.85
C ASN A 181 -53.12 -62.67 -11.01
N MET A 182 -52.73 -63.02 -12.24
CA MET A 182 -53.61 -63.22 -13.40
C MET A 182 -53.91 -64.70 -13.59
#